data_AF-A0AA37HU40-F1
#
_entry.id   AF-A0AA37HU40-F1
#
_cell.length_a   1.000
_cell.length_b   1.000
_cell.length_c   1.000
_cell.angle_alpha   90.00
_cell.angle_beta   90.00
_cell.angle_gamma   90.00
#
_symmetry.space_group_name_H-M   'P 1'
#
loop_
_entity.id
_entity.type
_entity.pdbx_description
1 polymer ?
#
loop_
_entity_poly.entity_id
_entity_poly.type
_entity_poly.pdbx_seq_one_letter_code
_entity_poly.pdbx_strand_id
1 'polypeptide(L)'
;MPPVEPVSPVLDTLLSLLAEAPPGHDRKAAEHAAERLDRLEYAARWDGAAPETLAAIAGARMLLGLAAYPCPRRPRIAPRHPTAGARLPN
;
A
#
# COMPACT_ATOMS: atom_id res chain seq x y z
N MET A 1 -10.49 -0.72 -31.37
CA MET A 1 -10.08 -0.71 -29.96
C MET A 1 -11.06 -1.56 -29.20
N PRO A 2 -10.63 -2.49 -28.32
CA PRO A 2 -11.58 -3.26 -27.53
C PRO A 2 -12.38 -2.30 -26.63
N PRO A 3 -13.68 -2.58 -26.38
CA PRO A 3 -14.47 -1.77 -25.47
C PRO A 3 -13.85 -1.88 -24.08
N VAL A 4 -13.45 -0.74 -23.53
CA VAL A 4 -13.08 -0.64 -22.11
C VAL A 4 -14.38 -0.77 -21.35
N GLU A 5 -14.56 -1.89 -20.63
CA GLU A 5 -15.73 -2.03 -19.76
C GLU A 5 -15.78 -0.87 -18.76
N PRO A 6 -16.97 -0.31 -18.49
CA PRO A 6 -17.10 0.78 -17.54
C PRO A 6 -16.59 0.29 -16.18
N VAL A 7 -15.55 0.96 -15.69
CA VAL A 7 -15.00 0.72 -14.36
C VAL A 7 -16.12 0.95 -13.36
N SER A 8 -16.35 -0.03 -12.47
CA SER A 8 -17.37 0.11 -11.42
C SER A 8 -17.12 1.39 -10.63
N PRO A 9 -18.15 2.21 -10.30
CA PRO A 9 -17.97 3.49 -9.62
C PRO A 9 -17.27 3.36 -8.26
N VAL A 10 -17.35 2.18 -7.63
CA VAL A 10 -16.56 1.88 -6.43
C VAL A 10 -15.07 1.78 -6.75
N LEU A 11 -14.71 1.13 -7.85
CA LEU A 11 -13.33 0.97 -8.26
C LEU A 11 -12.68 2.33 -8.58
N ASP A 12 -13.39 3.24 -9.25
CA ASP A 12 -12.92 4.62 -9.50
C ASP A 12 -12.69 5.40 -8.20
N THR A 13 -13.57 5.20 -7.21
CA THR A 13 -13.42 5.81 -5.88
C THR A 13 -12.17 5.27 -5.17
N LEU A 14 -11.93 3.96 -5.24
CA LEU A 14 -10.76 3.32 -4.65
C LEU A 14 -9.46 3.76 -5.34
N LEU A 15 -9.47 3.85 -6.67
CA LEU A 15 -8.32 4.33 -7.44
C LEU A 15 -7.99 5.79 -7.10
N SER A 16 -9.01 6.64 -6.97
CA SER A 16 -8.83 8.03 -6.55
C SER A 16 -8.24 8.13 -5.14
N LEU A 17 -8.70 7.30 -4.19
CA LEU A 17 -8.14 7.22 -2.84
C LEU A 17 -6.67 6.79 -2.83
N LEU A 18 -6.30 5.83 -3.68
CA LEU A 18 -4.91 5.37 -3.80
C LEU A 18 -4.01 6.42 -4.45
N ALA A 19 -4.55 7.22 -5.37
CA ALA A 19 -3.82 8.32 -6.00
C ALA A 19 -3.52 9.48 -5.03
N GLU A 20 -4.38 9.71 -4.03
CA GLU A 20 -4.17 10.75 -2.99
C GLU A 20 -3.01 10.42 -2.04
N ALA A 21 -2.66 9.15 -1.87
CA ALA A 21 -1.62 8.69 -0.96
C ALA A 21 -0.54 7.84 -1.67
N PRO A 22 0.30 8.44 -2.54
CA PRO A 22 1.38 7.72 -3.18
C PRO A 22 2.37 7.16 -2.14
N PRO A 23 2.90 5.95 -2.35
CA PRO A 23 3.73 5.24 -1.38
C PRO A 23 4.96 6.05 -0.94
N GLY A 24 5.17 6.14 0.37
CA GLY A 24 6.38 6.72 0.97
C GLY A 24 6.47 8.26 0.98
N HIS A 25 5.42 8.99 0.56
CA HIS A 25 5.48 10.44 0.45
C HIS A 25 4.94 11.21 1.65
N ASP A 26 3.79 10.78 2.20
CA ASP A 26 3.15 11.47 3.34
C ASP A 26 2.31 10.50 4.19
N ARG A 27 2.72 10.32 5.45
CA ARG A 27 2.02 9.48 6.42
C ARG A 27 0.62 10.02 6.75
N LYS A 28 0.45 11.35 6.82
CA LYS A 28 -0.86 11.96 7.11
C LYS A 28 -1.84 11.75 5.98
N ALA A 29 -1.38 11.85 4.72
CA ALA A 29 -2.20 11.54 3.56
C ALA A 29 -2.66 10.09 3.56
N ALA A 30 -1.77 9.15 3.92
CA ALA A 30 -2.10 7.74 4.02
C ALA A 30 -3.09 7.44 5.18
N GLU A 31 -2.93 8.07 6.34
CA GLU A 31 -3.88 7.98 7.46
C GLU A 31 -5.26 8.53 7.06
N HIS A 32 -5.31 9.68 6.38
CA HIS A 32 -6.56 10.27 5.89
C HIS A 32 -7.25 9.40 4.82
N ALA A 33 -6.49 8.82 3.90
CA ALA A 33 -7.02 7.88 2.91
C ALA A 33 -7.58 6.61 3.57
N ALA A 34 -6.92 6.11 4.63
CA ALA A 34 -7.41 4.98 5.41
C ALA A 34 -8.73 5.29 6.12
N GLU A 35 -8.87 6.46 6.73
CA GLU A 35 -10.14 6.89 7.36
C GLU A 35 -11.30 6.96 6.35
N ARG A 36 -11.03 7.47 5.14
CA ARG A 36 -12.05 7.50 4.07
C ARG A 36 -12.44 6.10 3.63
N LEU A 37 -11.47 5.19 3.53
CA LEU A 37 -11.71 3.79 3.18
C LEU A 37 -12.54 3.07 4.26
N ASP A 38 -12.31 3.35 5.54
CA ASP A 38 -13.11 2.81 6.66
C ASP A 38 -14.58 3.22 6.54
N ARG A 39 -14.86 4.49 6.20
CA ARG A 39 -16.24 4.98 5.99
C ARG A 39 -16.91 4.30 4.80
N LEU A 40 -16.14 4.09 3.72
CA LEU A 40 -16.63 3.39 2.53
C LEU A 40 -16.94 1.92 2.84
N GLU A 41 -16.08 1.24 3.60
CA GLU A 41 -16.31 -0.14 4.06
C GLU A 41 -17.55 -0.24 4.93
N TYR A 42 -17.73 0.70 5.87
CA TYR A 42 -18.92 0.76 6.71
C TYR A 42 -20.20 0.91 5.88
N ALA A 43 -20.23 1.88 4.95
CA ALA A 43 -21.37 2.09 4.06
C ALA A 43 -21.65 0.86 3.20
N ALA A 44 -20.62 0.26 2.61
CA ALA A 44 -20.74 -0.94 1.79
C ALA A 44 -21.33 -2.13 2.59
N ARG A 45 -20.91 -2.32 3.84
CA ARG A 45 -21.48 -3.37 4.71
C ARG A 45 -22.93 -3.07 5.09
N TRP A 46 -23.24 -1.81 5.41
CA TRP A 46 -24.60 -1.39 5.75
C TRP A 46 -25.57 -1.59 4.59
N ASP A 47 -25.15 -1.26 3.38
CA ASP A 47 -25.94 -1.38 2.14
C ASP A 47 -25.99 -2.82 1.58
N GLY A 48 -25.33 -3.78 2.24
CA GLY A 48 -25.30 -5.18 1.78
C GLY A 48 -24.55 -5.36 0.46
N ALA A 49 -23.45 -4.62 0.27
CA ALA A 49 -22.65 -4.66 -0.94
C ALA A 49 -22.15 -6.08 -1.27
N ALA A 50 -22.00 -6.33 -2.56
CA ALA A 50 -21.54 -7.62 -3.08
C ALA A 50 -20.13 -7.99 -2.54
N PRO A 51 -19.81 -9.29 -2.42
CA PRO A 51 -18.51 -9.75 -1.95
C PRO A 51 -17.32 -9.16 -2.72
N GLU A 52 -17.47 -8.94 -4.02
CA GLU A 52 -16.47 -8.36 -4.91
C GLU A 52 -16.11 -6.93 -4.49
N THR A 53 -17.11 -6.15 -4.08
CA THR A 53 -16.93 -4.79 -3.58
C THR A 53 -16.13 -4.79 -2.29
N LEU A 54 -16.47 -5.67 -1.34
CA LEU A 54 -15.74 -5.81 -0.08
C LEU A 54 -14.30 -6.29 -0.31
N ALA A 55 -14.09 -7.20 -1.25
CA ALA A 55 -12.77 -7.66 -1.64
C ALA A 55 -11.92 -6.52 -2.26
N ALA A 56 -12.52 -5.67 -3.09
CA ALA A 56 -11.84 -4.51 -3.66
C ALA A 56 -11.42 -3.51 -2.57
N ILE A 57 -12.29 -3.24 -1.58
CA ILE A 57 -12.00 -2.39 -0.43
C ILE A 57 -10.84 -2.97 0.40
N ALA A 58 -10.87 -4.27 0.68
CA ALA A 58 -9.78 -4.95 1.39
C ALA A 58 -8.45 -4.87 0.62
N GLY A 59 -8.49 -5.03 -0.70
CA GLY A 59 -7.32 -4.86 -1.58
C GLY A 59 -6.75 -3.44 -1.52
N ALA A 60 -7.61 -2.42 -1.60
CA ALA A 60 -7.19 -1.02 -1.45
C ALA A 60 -6.56 -0.74 -0.08
N ARG A 61 -7.08 -1.35 1.00
CA ARG A 61 -6.52 -1.24 2.35
C ARG A 61 -5.11 -1.81 2.42
N MET A 62 -4.89 -2.99 1.82
CA MET A 62 -3.57 -3.62 1.76
C MET A 62 -2.58 -2.71 1.01
N LEU A 63 -2.99 -2.12 -0.11
CA LEU A 63 -2.15 -1.19 -0.88
C LEU A 63 -1.82 0.10 -0.10
N LEU A 64 -2.79 0.69 0.61
CA LEU A 64 -2.54 1.82 1.50
C LEU A 64 -1.59 1.46 2.65
N GLY A 65 -1.72 0.27 3.23
CA GLY A 65 -0.81 -0.22 4.26
C GLY A 65 0.65 -0.33 3.78
N LEU A 66 0.84 -0.84 2.56
CA LEU A 66 2.15 -0.88 1.90
C LEU A 66 2.70 0.52 1.58
N ALA A 67 1.82 1.48 1.28
CA ALA A 67 2.19 2.86 0.99
C ALA A 67 2.58 3.66 2.24
N ALA A 68 1.86 3.48 3.34
CA ALA A 68 2.11 4.14 4.63
C ALA A 68 3.37 3.61 5.33
N TYR A 69 3.62 2.31 5.20
CA TYR A 69 4.81 1.63 5.70
C TYR A 69 5.54 1.00 4.52
N PRO A 70 6.31 1.78 3.73
CA PRO A 70 7.18 1.18 2.74
C PRO A 70 8.04 0.15 3.46
N CYS A 71 8.04 -1.09 2.94
CA CYS A 71 8.68 -2.26 3.52
C CYS A 71 9.99 -1.92 4.26
N PRO A 72 10.29 -2.60 5.38
CA PRO A 72 11.53 -2.35 6.13
C PRO A 72 12.68 -2.35 5.15
N ARG A 73 13.38 -1.20 5.03
CA ARG A 73 14.62 -1.06 4.28
C ARG A 73 15.42 -2.33 4.57
N ARG A 74 15.68 -3.14 3.53
CA ARG A 74 16.50 -4.36 3.65
C ARG A 74 17.63 -4.04 4.63
N PRO A 75 17.83 -4.81 5.72
CA PRO A 75 18.95 -4.58 6.59
C PRO A 75 20.17 -4.51 5.69
N ARG A 76 20.82 -3.35 5.70
CA ARG A 76 22.03 -3.11 4.92
C ARG A 76 23.01 -4.17 5.42
N ILE A 77 23.13 -5.27 4.70
CA ILE A 77 24.19 -6.24 4.92
C ILE A 77 25.44 -5.42 4.62
N ALA A 78 26.05 -4.89 5.67
CA ALA A 78 27.32 -4.22 5.55
C ALA A 78 28.23 -5.20 4.81
N PRO A 79 28.87 -4.82 3.70
CA PRO A 79 29.91 -5.66 3.13
C PRO A 79 30.90 -5.88 4.28
N ARG A 80 31.03 -7.14 4.71
CA ARG A 80 32.09 -7.54 5.62
C ARG A 80 33.37 -7.17 4.89
N HIS A 81 33.96 -6.04 5.23
CA HIS A 81 35.30 -5.71 4.83
C HIS A 81 36.16 -6.84 5.39
N PRO A 82 36.80 -7.69 4.57
CA PRO A 82 37.85 -8.52 5.10
C PRO A 82 38.94 -7.53 5.53
N THR A 83 39.06 -7.33 6.83
CA THR A 83 40.22 -6.64 7.41
C THR A 83 41.44 -7.43 6.99
N ALA A 84 42.12 -6.90 5.97
CA ALA A 84 43.54 -7.15 5.74
C ALA A 84 44.25 -6.95 7.09
N GLY A 85 44.72 -8.07 7.64
CA GLY A 85 45.29 -8.09 8.99
C GLY A 85 45.86 -9.44 9.37
N ALA A 86 46.29 -10.25 8.40
CA ALA A 86 47.25 -11.30 8.66
C ALA A 86 48.60 -10.62 8.96
N ARG A 87 48.77 -10.20 10.23
CA ARG A 87 50.09 -9.88 10.76
C ARG A 87 50.89 -11.19 10.75
N LEU A 88 51.92 -11.23 9.91
CA LEU A 88 53.00 -12.21 9.99
C LEU A 88 53.61 -12.18 11.41
N PRO A 89 53.72 -13.32 12.11
CA PRO A 89 54.65 -13.43 13.23
C PRO A 89 56.08 -13.66 12.70
N ASN A 90 57.02 -13.00 13.40
CA ASN A 90 58.49 -13.03 13.21
C ASN A 90 59.09 -14.43 13.08
#